data_AF-W7V3G5-F1
#
_entry.id   AF-W7V3G5-F1
#
_cell.length_a   1.000
_cell.length_b   1.000
_cell.length_c   1.000
_cell.angle_alpha   90.00
_cell.angle_beta   90.00
_cell.angle_gamma   90.00
#
_symmetry.space_group_name_H-M   'P 1'
#
loop_
_entity.id
_entity.type
_entity.pdbx_description
1 polymer ?
#
loop_
_entity_poly.entity_id
_entity_poly.type
_entity_poly.pdbx_seq_one_letter_code
_entity_poly.pdbx_strand_id
1 'polypeptide(L)'
;MDISVLHNSILFKGFDDTEISELLKALNAAEKKYKKGTMIFSSGEITDKLCFVTAGSVTVESNDMWGNRTILNLVGEGQFFAESYALLPDVPMLVDVCAAVDCTVVFLSMKSLADLNDTIRARLLANLLTITTRKNLHLSSRSFHTAPRQVRGRIMAYLNTESVQKHSREFDIHFDRQQLADYLNVERSVLSNELSKMQRDGLIRCRKNHFEII
;
A
#
# COMPACT_ATOMS: atom_id res chain seq x y z
N MET A 1 -6.15 11.78 -21.28
CA MET A 1 -6.00 10.69 -20.29
C MET A 1 -6.62 9.45 -20.89
N ASP A 2 -5.92 8.32 -20.83
CA ASP A 2 -6.46 7.04 -21.30
C ASP A 2 -7.37 6.45 -20.21
N ILE A 3 -8.68 6.36 -20.51
CA ILE A 3 -9.69 5.88 -19.56
C ILE A 3 -9.54 4.36 -19.31
N SER A 4 -8.94 3.61 -20.24
CA SER A 4 -8.82 2.15 -20.13
C SER A 4 -8.04 1.72 -18.88
N VAL A 5 -7.00 2.47 -18.49
CA VAL A 5 -6.20 2.20 -17.28
C VAL A 5 -7.03 2.42 -16.01
N LEU A 6 -8.01 3.33 -16.04
CA LEU A 6 -8.89 3.60 -14.90
C LEU A 6 -9.82 2.41 -14.62
N HIS A 7 -10.28 1.70 -15.65
CA HIS A 7 -11.13 0.52 -15.49
C HIS A 7 -10.45 -0.64 -14.75
N ASN A 8 -9.12 -0.72 -14.81
CA ASN A 8 -8.36 -1.73 -14.08
C ASN A 8 -8.31 -1.46 -12.56
N SER A 9 -8.84 -0.32 -12.13
CA SER A 9 -8.79 0.14 -10.76
C SER A 9 -10.08 -0.16 -10.00
N ILE A 10 -9.93 -0.57 -8.73
CA ILE A 10 -11.07 -0.81 -7.84
C ILE A 10 -11.91 0.46 -7.64
N LEU A 11 -11.30 1.65 -7.71
CA LEU A 11 -12.01 2.92 -7.49
C LEU A 11 -13.10 3.15 -8.53
N PHE A 12 -12.81 2.82 -9.78
CA PHE A 12 -13.71 2.99 -10.92
C PHE A 12 -14.50 1.72 -11.24
N LYS A 13 -14.46 0.72 -10.36
CA LYS A 13 -15.20 -0.53 -10.55
C LYS A 13 -16.70 -0.25 -10.65
N GLY A 14 -17.30 -0.70 -11.73
CA GLY A 14 -18.73 -0.59 -12.00
C GLY A 14 -19.16 0.78 -12.50
N PHE A 15 -18.23 1.64 -12.94
CA PHE A 15 -18.56 2.84 -13.71
C PHE A 15 -18.37 2.59 -15.20
N ASP A 16 -19.23 3.17 -16.04
CA ASP A 16 -19.02 3.20 -17.49
C ASP A 16 -18.14 4.40 -17.92
N ASP A 17 -17.76 4.47 -19.21
CA ASP A 17 -16.88 5.53 -19.73
C ASP A 17 -17.48 6.94 -19.56
N THR A 18 -18.81 7.06 -19.60
CA THR A 18 -19.52 8.34 -19.45
C THR A 18 -19.47 8.76 -17.99
N GLU A 19 -19.81 7.87 -17.06
CA GLU A 19 -19.75 8.13 -15.62
C GLU A 19 -18.31 8.40 -15.16
N ILE A 20 -17.30 7.70 -15.71
CA ILE A 20 -15.89 7.99 -15.42
C ILE A 20 -15.53 9.40 -15.91
N SER A 21 -15.93 9.77 -17.12
CA SER A 21 -15.68 11.12 -17.65
C SER A 21 -16.32 12.22 -16.78
N GLU A 22 -17.55 11.99 -16.32
CA GLU A 22 -18.25 12.87 -15.38
C GLU A 22 -17.53 12.97 -14.04
N LEU A 23 -17.13 11.83 -13.46
CA LEU A 23 -16.36 11.77 -12.21
C LEU A 23 -15.06 12.56 -12.30
N LEU A 24 -14.30 12.37 -13.37
CA LEU A 24 -13.01 13.05 -13.56
C LEU A 24 -13.20 14.56 -13.67
N LYS A 25 -14.25 15.00 -14.36
CA LYS A 25 -14.58 16.41 -14.47
C LYS A 25 -14.99 16.98 -13.10
N ALA A 26 -15.89 16.30 -12.39
CA ALA A 26 -16.38 16.74 -11.08
C ALA A 26 -15.27 16.77 -10.02
N LEU A 27 -14.37 15.78 -10.03
CA LEU A 27 -13.24 15.71 -9.11
C LEU A 27 -12.04 16.57 -9.56
N ASN A 28 -12.20 17.43 -10.57
CA ASN A 28 -11.15 18.30 -11.08
C ASN A 28 -9.84 17.54 -11.40
N ALA A 29 -9.98 16.42 -12.13
CA ALA A 29 -8.88 15.52 -12.42
C ALA A 29 -7.74 16.25 -13.17
N ALA A 30 -6.52 16.13 -12.65
CA ALA A 30 -5.33 16.69 -13.28
C ALA A 30 -4.26 15.60 -13.43
N GLU A 31 -3.79 15.39 -14.65
CA GLU A 31 -2.69 14.47 -14.95
C GLU A 31 -1.35 15.22 -14.92
N LYS A 32 -0.36 14.68 -14.21
CA LYS A 32 1.00 15.20 -14.18
C LYS A 32 2.02 14.09 -14.39
N LYS A 33 3.10 14.42 -15.09
CA LYS A 33 4.23 13.52 -15.32
C LYS A 33 5.40 13.95 -14.44
N TYR A 34 6.06 12.96 -13.84
CA TYR A 34 7.20 13.18 -12.95
C TYR A 34 8.39 12.35 -13.43
N LYS A 35 9.59 12.91 -13.28
CA LYS A 35 10.84 12.19 -13.49
C LYS A 35 11.21 11.43 -12.22
N LYS A 36 11.92 10.31 -12.38
CA LYS A 36 12.46 9.55 -11.25
C LYS A 36 13.14 10.48 -10.22
N GLY A 37 12.81 10.27 -8.95
CA GLY A 37 13.34 11.04 -7.81
C GLY A 37 12.62 12.37 -7.56
N THR A 38 11.68 12.78 -8.41
CA THR A 38 10.92 14.02 -8.17
C THR A 38 9.97 13.83 -7.00
N MET A 39 9.98 14.78 -6.07
CA MET A 39 9.04 14.84 -4.95
C MET A 39 7.67 15.29 -5.44
N ILE A 40 6.63 14.56 -5.05
CA ILE A 40 5.22 14.78 -5.41
C ILE A 40 4.46 15.40 -4.25
N PHE A 41 4.68 14.89 -3.03
CA PHE A 41 4.22 15.46 -1.78
C PHE A 41 5.36 15.42 -0.76
N SER A 42 5.37 16.40 0.13
CA SER A 42 6.32 16.49 1.24
C SER A 42 5.62 16.28 2.58
N SER A 43 6.36 15.73 3.55
CA SER A 43 5.95 15.69 4.94
C SER A 43 5.63 17.10 5.46
N GLY A 44 4.53 17.24 6.19
CA GLY A 44 3.98 18.51 6.64
C GLY A 44 2.98 19.16 5.68
N GLU A 45 2.91 18.74 4.42
CA GLU A 45 1.89 19.24 3.49
C GLU A 45 0.49 18.75 3.87
N ILE A 46 -0.52 19.56 3.58
CA ILE A 46 -1.92 19.18 3.64
C ILE A 46 -2.43 19.04 2.22
N THR A 47 -3.15 17.97 1.93
CA THR A 47 -3.70 17.69 0.60
C THR A 47 -5.14 17.22 0.68
N ASP A 48 -5.95 17.68 -0.26
CA ASP A 48 -7.29 17.16 -0.54
C ASP A 48 -7.30 16.23 -1.76
N LYS A 49 -6.12 15.91 -2.30
CA LYS A 49 -5.96 15.18 -3.55
C LYS A 49 -5.71 13.71 -3.30
N LEU A 50 -6.63 12.87 -3.76
CA LEU A 50 -6.40 11.44 -3.97
C LEU A 50 -5.60 11.27 -5.26
N CYS A 51 -4.55 10.46 -5.24
CA CYS A 51 -3.68 10.30 -6.40
C CYS A 51 -3.71 8.88 -6.94
N PHE A 52 -3.75 8.74 -8.25
CA PHE A 52 -3.76 7.48 -8.99
C PHE A 52 -2.56 7.39 -9.93
N VAL A 53 -1.84 6.28 -9.91
CA VAL A 53 -0.71 6.07 -10.82
C VAL A 53 -1.22 5.40 -12.11
N THR A 54 -1.15 6.11 -13.23
CA THR A 54 -1.54 5.58 -14.55
C THR A 54 -0.38 4.93 -15.29
N ALA A 55 0.87 5.26 -14.93
CA ALA A 55 2.06 4.62 -15.48
C ALA A 55 3.25 4.83 -14.52
N GLY A 56 4.14 3.83 -14.44
CA GLY A 56 5.32 3.88 -13.58
C GLY A 56 4.99 3.56 -12.11
N SER A 57 5.73 4.15 -11.17
CA SER A 57 5.53 3.94 -9.74
C SER A 57 6.07 5.08 -8.87
N VAL A 58 5.56 5.18 -7.65
CA VAL A 58 5.98 6.14 -6.62
C VAL A 58 6.31 5.42 -5.32
N THR A 59 7.25 5.94 -4.53
CA THR A 59 7.52 5.48 -3.16
C THR A 59 6.82 6.41 -2.17
N VAL A 60 6.17 5.82 -1.17
CA VAL A 60 5.77 6.51 0.05
C VAL A 60 6.84 6.23 1.09
N GLU A 61 7.46 7.27 1.63
CA GLU A 61 8.62 7.14 2.50
C GLU A 61 8.53 8.05 3.72
N SER A 62 9.12 7.60 4.82
CA SER A 62 9.35 8.41 6.00
C SER A 62 10.83 8.73 6.06
N ASN A 63 11.15 10.02 6.14
CA ASN A 63 12.49 10.49 6.42
C ASN A 63 12.55 10.95 7.88
N ASP A 64 13.50 10.43 8.65
CA ASP A 64 13.71 10.89 10.02
C ASP A 64 14.66 12.09 10.08
N MET A 65 14.76 12.70 11.26
CA MET A 65 15.62 13.87 11.50
C MET A 65 17.12 13.59 11.32
N TRP A 66 17.52 12.31 11.26
CA TRP A 66 18.89 11.88 11.06
C TRP A 66 19.19 11.56 9.58
N GLY A 67 18.21 11.75 8.69
CA GLY A 67 18.33 11.48 7.26
C GLY A 67 18.15 10.01 6.89
N ASN A 68 17.69 9.15 7.80
CA ASN A 68 17.36 7.78 7.44
C ASN A 68 16.03 7.76 6.69
N ARG A 69 16.06 7.15 5.51
CA ARG A 69 14.89 6.96 4.65
C ARG A 69 14.32 5.56 4.82
N THR A 70 13.06 5.48 5.23
CA THR A 70 12.31 4.22 5.30
C THR A 70 11.22 4.22 4.22
N ILE A 71 11.32 3.32 3.25
CA ILE A 71 10.24 3.11 2.26
C ILE A 71 9.11 2.34 2.95
N LEU A 72 7.95 2.97 3.05
CA LEU A 72 6.76 2.39 3.67
C LEU A 72 5.90 1.63 2.66
N ASN A 73 5.86 2.13 1.41
CA ASN A 73 5.08 1.51 0.35
C ASN A 73 5.65 1.85 -1.03
N LEU A 74 5.46 0.96 -2.00
CA LEU A 74 5.68 1.21 -3.43
C LEU A 74 4.31 1.12 -4.12
N VAL A 75 3.89 2.22 -4.73
CA VAL A 75 2.58 2.34 -5.37
C VAL A 75 2.78 2.37 -6.88
N GLY A 76 2.34 1.31 -7.54
CA GLY A 76 2.48 1.11 -8.98
C GLY A 76 1.23 1.49 -9.78
N GLU A 77 1.31 1.28 -11.09
CA GLU A 77 0.19 1.44 -12.02
C GLU A 77 -1.09 0.74 -11.52
N GLY A 78 -2.23 1.41 -11.66
CA GLY A 78 -3.52 0.88 -11.22
C GLY A 78 -3.80 1.06 -9.72
N GLN A 79 -2.88 1.68 -8.96
CA GLN A 79 -3.01 1.87 -7.52
C GLN A 79 -3.11 3.35 -7.11
N PHE A 80 -3.59 3.58 -5.88
CA PHE A 80 -3.75 4.92 -5.30
C PHE A 80 -2.83 5.16 -4.10
N PHE A 81 -2.58 6.44 -3.84
CA PHE A 81 -1.97 6.94 -2.63
C PHE A 81 -2.62 8.24 -2.16
N ALA A 82 -2.23 8.68 -0.96
CA ALA A 82 -2.75 9.86 -0.27
C ALA A 82 -4.24 9.81 0.09
N GLU A 83 -4.94 8.67 -0.05
CA GLU A 83 -6.38 8.57 0.20
C GLU A 83 -6.78 8.97 1.63
N SER A 84 -5.98 8.62 2.64
CA SER A 84 -6.28 8.96 4.04
C SER A 84 -6.16 10.46 4.28
N TYR A 85 -5.13 11.11 3.72
CA TYR A 85 -4.92 12.55 3.85
C TYR A 85 -5.95 13.34 3.04
N ALA A 86 -6.27 12.90 1.82
CA ALA A 86 -7.26 13.54 0.96
C ALA A 86 -8.66 13.60 1.59
N LEU A 87 -9.01 12.61 2.42
CA LEU A 87 -10.29 12.53 3.15
C LEU A 87 -10.24 13.17 4.55
N LEU A 88 -9.05 13.53 5.05
CA LEU A 88 -8.82 14.13 6.36
C LEU A 88 -8.13 15.49 6.17
N PRO A 89 -8.89 16.54 5.80
CA PRO A 89 -8.34 17.79 5.25
C PRO A 89 -7.48 18.59 6.23
N ASP A 90 -7.50 18.29 7.52
CA ASP A 90 -6.72 18.99 8.55
C ASP A 90 -5.52 18.18 9.07
N VAL A 91 -5.24 17.01 8.47
CA VAL A 91 -4.14 16.14 8.89
C VAL A 91 -2.94 16.36 7.97
N PRO A 92 -1.82 16.88 8.50
CA PRO A 92 -0.59 16.99 7.72
C PRO A 92 -0.03 15.61 7.38
N MET A 93 0.55 15.48 6.19
CA MET A 93 1.22 14.27 5.75
C MET A 93 2.42 13.97 6.65
N LEU A 94 2.55 12.73 7.12
CA LEU A 94 3.70 12.27 7.90
C LEU A 94 4.78 11.62 7.04
N VAL A 95 4.61 11.67 5.72
CA VAL A 95 5.39 10.92 4.74
C VAL A 95 5.65 11.81 3.54
N ASP A 96 6.78 11.56 2.90
CA ASP A 96 7.08 12.07 1.57
C ASP A 96 6.57 11.08 0.52
N VAL A 97 6.21 11.60 -0.65
CA VAL A 97 5.89 10.78 -1.82
C VAL A 97 6.79 11.21 -2.96
N CYS A 98 7.58 10.26 -3.48
CA CYS A 98 8.56 10.52 -4.52
C CYS A 98 8.33 9.60 -5.72
N ALA A 99 8.57 10.09 -6.93
CA ALA A 99 8.56 9.26 -8.14
C ALA A 99 9.68 8.20 -8.06
N ALA A 100 9.33 6.92 -8.02
CA ALA A 100 10.30 5.82 -7.91
C ALA A 100 11.01 5.56 -9.26
N VAL A 101 10.25 5.76 -10.34
CA VAL A 101 10.66 5.78 -11.75
C VAL A 101 9.96 6.96 -12.43
N ASP A 102 10.23 7.19 -13.71
CA ASP A 102 9.41 8.12 -14.50
C ASP A 102 7.94 7.64 -14.45
N CYS A 103 7.03 8.51 -13.99
CA CYS A 103 5.65 8.11 -13.73
C CYS A 103 4.63 9.18 -14.15
N THR A 104 3.40 8.74 -14.38
CA THR A 104 2.25 9.61 -14.65
C THR A 104 1.23 9.40 -13.53
N VAL A 105 0.78 10.50 -12.94
CA VAL A 105 -0.13 10.51 -11.79
C VAL A 105 -1.32 11.41 -12.08
N VAL A 106 -2.52 10.89 -11.83
CA VAL A 106 -3.79 11.62 -11.88
C VAL A 106 -4.17 12.04 -10.46
N PHE A 107 -4.43 13.33 -10.27
CA PHE A 107 -4.85 13.94 -9.01
C PHE A 107 -6.36 14.19 -9.04
N LEU A 108 -7.08 13.72 -8.02
CA LEU A 108 -8.52 13.83 -7.88
C LEU A 108 -8.85 14.61 -6.59
N SER A 109 -9.58 15.71 -6.71
CA SER A 109 -9.98 16.58 -5.58
C SER A 109 -11.14 15.97 -4.81
N MET A 110 -10.89 15.61 -3.55
CA MET A 110 -11.93 15.07 -2.68
C MET A 110 -12.86 16.16 -2.10
N LYS A 111 -12.48 17.44 -2.20
CA LYS A 111 -13.36 18.58 -1.85
C LYS A 111 -14.66 18.63 -2.65
N SER A 112 -14.61 18.22 -3.92
CA SER A 112 -15.77 18.25 -4.83
C SER A 112 -16.63 16.98 -4.76
N LEU A 113 -16.39 16.10 -3.78
CA LEU A 113 -17.23 14.92 -3.57
C LEU A 113 -18.71 15.27 -3.36
N ALA A 114 -18.99 16.42 -2.72
CA ALA A 114 -20.34 16.87 -2.45
C ALA A 114 -21.11 17.22 -3.74
N ASP A 115 -20.41 17.58 -4.81
CA ASP A 115 -20.98 18.03 -6.09
C ASP A 115 -21.41 16.84 -6.98
N LEU A 116 -21.03 15.62 -6.62
CA LEU A 116 -21.43 14.41 -7.33
C LEU A 116 -22.88 14.05 -7.05
N ASN A 117 -23.56 13.49 -8.06
CA ASN A 117 -24.87 12.88 -7.87
C ASN A 117 -24.80 11.73 -6.84
N ASP A 118 -25.91 11.47 -6.14
CA ASP A 118 -25.93 10.53 -5.02
C ASP A 118 -25.50 9.11 -5.39
N THR A 119 -25.92 8.62 -6.56
CA THR A 119 -25.61 7.27 -7.03
C THR A 119 -24.12 7.09 -7.31
N ILE A 120 -23.53 8.02 -8.06
CA ILE A 120 -22.10 8.05 -8.39
C ILE A 120 -21.27 8.22 -7.12
N ARG A 121 -21.68 9.16 -6.25
CA ARG A 121 -21.02 9.42 -4.97
C ARG A 121 -21.02 8.18 -4.08
N ALA A 122 -22.17 7.53 -3.91
CA ALA A 122 -22.29 6.32 -3.09
C ALA A 122 -21.40 5.18 -3.61
N ARG A 123 -21.38 4.97 -4.94
CA ARG A 123 -20.53 3.94 -5.56
C ARG A 123 -19.04 4.25 -5.39
N LEU A 124 -18.63 5.50 -5.59
CA LEU A 124 -17.25 5.95 -5.40
C LEU A 124 -16.81 5.76 -3.95
N LEU A 125 -17.64 6.17 -2.99
CA LEU A 125 -17.36 6.01 -1.56
C LEU A 125 -17.31 4.53 -1.14
N ALA A 126 -18.17 3.67 -1.68
CA ALA A 126 -18.11 2.23 -1.42
C ALA A 126 -16.81 1.60 -1.96
N ASN A 127 -16.38 2.00 -3.15
CA ASN A 127 -15.11 1.56 -3.73
C ASN A 127 -13.92 2.08 -2.90
N LEU A 128 -13.92 3.35 -2.48
CA LEU A 128 -12.90 3.93 -1.59
C LEU A 128 -12.85 3.24 -0.23
N LEU A 129 -14.01 2.95 0.37
CA LEU A 129 -14.10 2.23 1.64
C LEU A 129 -13.48 0.84 1.50
N THR A 130 -13.74 0.15 0.39
CA THR A 130 -13.13 -1.17 0.10
C THR A 130 -11.61 -1.07 0.02
N ILE A 131 -11.09 -0.08 -0.72
CA ILE A 131 -9.64 0.14 -0.86
C ILE A 131 -9.01 0.46 0.50
N THR A 132 -9.59 1.41 1.23
CA THR A 132 -9.06 1.88 2.52
C THR A 132 -9.13 0.79 3.57
N THR A 133 -10.21 0.01 3.61
CA THR A 133 -10.36 -1.13 4.54
C THR A 133 -9.33 -2.22 4.25
N ARG A 134 -9.04 -2.53 2.99
CA ARG A 134 -7.98 -3.50 2.64
C ARG A 134 -6.61 -3.02 3.09
N LYS A 135 -6.29 -1.74 2.86
CA LYS A 135 -5.03 -1.13 3.33
C LYS A 135 -4.96 -1.11 4.86
N ASN A 136 -6.03 -0.76 5.54
CA ASN A 136 -6.12 -0.75 7.00
C ASN A 136 -5.95 -2.16 7.58
N LEU A 137 -6.57 -3.18 6.99
CA LEU A 137 -6.40 -4.56 7.40
C LEU A 137 -4.93 -5.01 7.23
N HIS A 138 -4.29 -4.65 6.12
CA HIS A 138 -2.88 -4.96 5.89
C HIS A 138 -1.97 -4.31 6.95
N LEU A 139 -2.20 -3.03 7.25
CA LEU A 139 -1.46 -2.29 8.30
C LEU A 139 -1.71 -2.91 9.69
N SER A 140 -2.96 -3.22 10.02
CA SER A 140 -3.34 -3.80 11.32
C SER A 140 -2.73 -5.18 11.50
N SER A 141 -2.75 -6.03 10.47
CA SER A 141 -2.09 -7.34 10.46
C SER A 141 -0.60 -7.22 10.77
N ARG A 142 0.11 -6.23 10.20
CA ARG A 142 1.53 -6.00 10.52
C ARG A 142 1.75 -5.73 12.00
N SER A 143 0.85 -4.99 12.66
CA SER A 143 0.94 -4.73 14.11
C SER A 143 0.90 -6.03 14.92
N PHE A 144 0.04 -6.99 14.55
CA PHE A 144 0.01 -8.30 15.21
C PHE A 144 1.26 -9.12 14.94
N HIS A 145 1.86 -8.99 13.75
CA HIS A 145 3.09 -9.70 13.40
C HIS A 145 4.34 -9.14 14.10
N THR A 146 4.37 -7.85 14.41
CA THR A 146 5.52 -7.20 15.07
C THR A 146 5.37 -7.03 16.58
N ALA A 147 4.16 -7.22 17.12
CA ALA A 147 3.88 -7.16 18.56
C ALA A 147 4.70 -8.15 19.42
N PRO A 148 4.96 -9.41 18.99
CA PRO A 148 5.80 -10.32 19.78
C PRO A 148 7.21 -9.77 20.00
N ARG A 149 7.72 -9.88 21.25
CA ARG A 149 9.05 -9.39 21.62
C ARG A 149 10.18 -10.18 20.98
N GLN A 150 9.99 -11.49 20.81
CA GLN A 150 10.99 -12.40 20.27
C GLN A 150 10.81 -12.57 18.76
N VAL A 151 11.92 -12.66 18.02
CA VAL A 151 11.94 -12.86 16.56
C VAL A 151 11.12 -14.09 16.15
N ARG A 152 11.28 -15.21 16.86
CA ARG A 152 10.48 -16.42 16.66
C ARG A 152 8.97 -16.18 16.73
N GLY A 153 8.54 -15.42 17.74
CA GLY A 153 7.13 -15.05 17.90
C GLY A 153 6.62 -14.23 16.73
N ARG A 154 7.42 -13.28 16.22
CA ARG A 154 7.07 -12.48 15.05
C ARG A 154 6.93 -13.32 13.78
N ILE A 155 7.89 -14.22 13.55
CA ILE A 155 7.85 -15.17 12.43
C ILE A 155 6.58 -16.03 12.51
N MET A 156 6.31 -16.65 13.66
CA MET A 156 5.13 -17.51 13.82
C MET A 156 3.81 -16.75 13.70
N ALA A 157 3.73 -15.52 14.22
CA ALA A 157 2.56 -14.67 14.04
C ALA A 157 2.27 -14.42 12.55
N TYR A 158 3.31 -14.11 11.76
CA TYR A 158 3.17 -13.92 10.31
C TYR A 158 2.78 -15.23 9.59
N LEU A 159 3.51 -16.32 9.83
CA LEU A 159 3.25 -17.60 9.16
C LEU A 159 1.85 -18.16 9.50
N ASN A 160 1.38 -17.98 10.73
CA ASN A 160 0.03 -18.38 11.13
C ASN A 160 -1.03 -17.61 10.34
N THR A 161 -0.85 -16.30 10.15
CA THR A 161 -1.75 -15.48 9.32
C THR A 161 -1.79 -15.95 7.87
N GLU A 162 -0.63 -16.19 7.25
CA GLU A 162 -0.55 -16.75 5.89
C GLU A 162 -1.25 -18.11 5.79
N SER A 163 -1.03 -18.97 6.79
CA SER A 163 -1.65 -20.30 6.86
C SER A 163 -3.17 -20.23 6.91
N VAL A 164 -3.72 -19.34 7.74
CA VAL A 164 -5.17 -19.11 7.85
C VAL A 164 -5.73 -18.56 6.54
N GLN A 165 -5.07 -17.57 5.93
CA GLN A 165 -5.54 -16.95 4.68
C GLN A 165 -5.52 -17.90 3.49
N LYS A 166 -4.55 -18.82 3.44
CA LYS A 166 -4.40 -19.79 2.35
C LYS A 166 -5.09 -21.12 2.63
N HIS A 167 -5.65 -21.28 3.82
CA HIS A 167 -6.21 -22.54 4.29
C HIS A 167 -5.23 -23.73 4.14
N SER A 168 -3.94 -23.48 4.36
CA SER A 168 -2.87 -24.46 4.17
C SER A 168 -1.75 -24.25 5.18
N ARG A 169 -1.10 -25.33 5.61
CA ARG A 169 0.13 -25.27 6.42
C ARG A 169 1.39 -25.17 5.56
N GLU A 170 1.28 -25.41 4.27
CA GLU A 170 2.37 -25.32 3.29
C GLU A 170 2.03 -24.26 2.23
N PHE A 171 2.89 -23.27 2.07
CA PHE A 171 2.62 -22.10 1.23
C PHE A 171 3.89 -21.32 0.85
N ASP A 172 3.80 -20.61 -0.27
CA ASP A 172 4.78 -19.58 -0.64
C ASP A 172 4.41 -18.23 -0.05
N ILE A 173 5.38 -17.44 0.38
CA ILE A 173 5.17 -16.04 0.75
C ILE A 173 5.67 -15.11 -0.36
N HIS A 174 5.12 -13.90 -0.39
CA HIS A 174 5.46 -12.86 -1.38
C HIS A 174 6.81 -12.17 -1.12
N PHE A 175 7.38 -12.38 0.07
CA PHE A 175 8.59 -11.71 0.50
C PHE A 175 9.84 -12.57 0.26
N ASP A 176 10.89 -11.94 -0.23
CA ASP A 176 12.24 -12.47 -0.08
C ASP A 176 12.74 -12.35 1.37
N ARG A 177 13.97 -12.82 1.63
CA ARG A 177 14.51 -12.84 3.00
C ARG A 177 14.79 -11.44 3.56
N GLN A 178 15.18 -10.47 2.73
CA GLN A 178 15.39 -9.08 3.16
C GLN A 178 14.04 -8.41 3.40
N GLN A 179 13.10 -8.54 2.47
CA GLN A 179 11.76 -7.98 2.58
C GLN A 179 11.01 -8.51 3.81
N LEU A 180 11.15 -9.80 4.13
CA LEU A 180 10.55 -10.36 5.33
C LEU A 180 11.20 -9.81 6.62
N ALA A 181 12.51 -9.56 6.59
CA ALA A 181 13.23 -8.96 7.70
C ALA A 181 12.77 -7.52 7.95
N ASP A 182 12.66 -6.72 6.88
CA ASP A 182 12.15 -5.35 6.92
C ASP A 182 10.70 -5.34 7.42
N TYR A 183 9.85 -6.26 6.91
CA TYR A 183 8.45 -6.39 7.32
C TYR A 183 8.29 -6.71 8.81
N LEU A 184 9.11 -7.63 9.35
CA LEU A 184 9.08 -8.04 10.75
C LEU A 184 9.90 -7.14 11.69
N ASN A 185 10.50 -6.07 11.14
CA ASN A 185 11.37 -5.13 11.82
C ASN A 185 12.51 -5.85 12.59
N VAL A 186 13.27 -6.67 11.88
CA VAL A 186 14.42 -7.42 12.40
C VAL A 186 15.57 -7.37 11.39
N GLU A 187 16.81 -7.49 11.88
CA GLU A 187 17.98 -7.64 11.02
C GLU A 187 17.91 -8.92 10.16
N ARG A 188 18.32 -8.84 8.89
CA ARG A 188 18.29 -9.99 7.96
C ARG A 188 19.10 -11.19 8.47
N SER A 189 20.24 -10.93 9.10
CA SER A 189 21.10 -11.97 9.69
C SER A 189 20.41 -12.65 10.87
N VAL A 190 19.75 -11.88 11.73
CA VAL A 190 18.99 -12.38 12.88
C VAL A 190 17.79 -13.22 12.42
N LEU A 191 17.02 -12.74 11.44
CA LEU A 191 15.92 -13.51 10.84
C LEU A 191 16.41 -14.86 10.30
N SER A 192 17.50 -14.84 9.53
CA SER A 192 18.04 -16.06 8.90
C SER A 192 18.51 -17.07 9.95
N ASN A 193 19.20 -16.60 11.00
CA ASN A 193 19.63 -17.45 12.10
C ASN A 193 18.46 -18.06 12.87
N GLU A 194 17.40 -17.28 13.14
CA GLU A 194 16.23 -17.78 13.84
C GLU A 194 15.45 -18.80 13.00
N LEU A 195 15.31 -18.60 11.69
CA LEU A 195 14.69 -19.58 10.80
C LEU A 195 15.46 -20.90 10.75
N SER A 196 16.79 -20.86 10.69
CA SER A 196 17.62 -22.07 10.79
C SER A 196 17.43 -22.78 12.13
N LYS A 197 17.29 -22.03 13.22
CA LYS A 197 17.02 -22.59 14.54
C LYS A 197 15.63 -23.22 14.60
N MET A 198 14.59 -22.55 14.11
CA MET A 198 13.22 -23.08 14.08
C MET A 198 13.10 -24.36 13.23
N GLN A 199 13.88 -24.48 12.14
CA GLN A 199 13.98 -25.72 11.37
C GLN A 199 14.64 -26.86 12.16
N ARG A 200 15.74 -26.58 12.88
CA ARG A 200 16.39 -27.56 13.76
C ARG A 200 15.48 -27.99 14.92
N ASP A 201 14.69 -27.06 15.43
CA ASP A 201 13.71 -27.31 16.50
C ASP A 201 12.45 -28.06 15.99
N GLY A 202 12.34 -28.31 14.68
CA GLY A 202 11.22 -29.06 14.08
C GLY A 202 9.90 -28.28 14.02
N LEU A 203 9.94 -26.95 14.06
CA LEU A 203 8.74 -26.10 14.07
C LEU A 203 8.25 -25.74 12.66
N ILE A 204 9.18 -25.61 11.72
CA ILE A 204 8.91 -25.26 10.32
C ILE A 204 9.86 -26.01 9.39
N ARG A 205 9.50 -26.12 8.11
CA ARG A 205 10.46 -26.27 7.01
C ARG A 205 10.42 -25.02 6.14
N CYS A 206 11.57 -24.56 5.66
CA CYS A 206 11.58 -23.42 4.73
C CYS A 206 12.67 -23.53 3.67
N ARG A 207 12.32 -23.15 2.44
CA ARG A 207 13.25 -23.05 1.32
C ARG A 207 12.95 -21.79 0.52
N LYS A 208 13.87 -20.83 0.53
CA LYS A 208 13.65 -19.48 -0.03
C LYS A 208 12.39 -18.83 0.57
N ASN A 209 11.37 -18.62 -0.25
CA ASN A 209 10.07 -18.06 0.09
C ASN A 209 8.99 -19.13 0.33
N HIS A 210 9.33 -20.42 0.25
CA HIS A 210 8.42 -21.51 0.53
C HIS A 210 8.52 -21.94 2.01
N PHE A 211 7.37 -22.13 2.67
CA PHE A 211 7.26 -22.48 4.09
C PHE A 211 6.24 -23.60 4.32
N GLU A 212 6.57 -24.50 5.26
CA GLU A 212 5.68 -25.51 5.83
C GLU A 212 5.69 -25.37 7.35
N ILE A 213 4.53 -25.24 7.99
CA ILE A 213 4.37 -25.25 9.46
C ILE A 213 4.11 -26.69 9.92
N ILE A 214 4.96 -27.21 10.81
CA ILE A 214 4.88 -28.58 11.32
C ILE A 214 3.90 -28.65 12.50
#